data_AF-A0A538HNT4-F1
#
_entry.id   AF-A0A538HNT4-F1
#
_cell.length_a   1.000
_cell.length_b   1.000
_cell.length_c   1.000
_cell.angle_alpha   90.00
_cell.angle_beta   90.00
_cell.angle_gamma   90.00
#
_symmetry.space_group_name_H-M   'P 1'
#
loop_
_entity.id
_entity.type
_entity.pdbx_description
1 polymer ?
#
loop_
_entity_poly.entity_id
_entity_poly.type
_entity_poly.pdbx_seq_one_letter_code
_entity_poly.pdbx_strand_id
1 'polypeptide(L)' 'RELEVLRFIGMGETNKAIASVLGISERTARSHVSSILAKLGLRSRTQAALWAVREGLVGPGGSPTGDDARP' A
#
# COMPACT_ATOMS: atom_id res chain seq x y z
N ARG A 1 -8.52 -0.62 -6.19
CA ARG A 1 -7.79 -1.89 -5.93
C ARG A 1 -6.30 -1.71 -5.66
N GLU A 2 -5.46 -1.21 -6.58
CA GLU A 2 -4.00 -1.09 -6.32
C GLU A 2 -3.67 -0.19 -5.12
N LEU A 3 -4.36 0.94 -4.95
CA LEU A 3 -4.22 1.81 -3.79
C LEU A 3 -4.55 1.10 -2.46
N GLU A 4 -5.58 0.24 -2.45
CA GLU A 4 -5.93 -0.55 -1.26
C GLU A 4 -4.83 -1.59 -0.96
N VAL A 5 -4.34 -2.30 -1.97
CA VAL A 5 -3.22 -3.23 -1.83
C VAL A 5 -1.98 -2.50 -1.30
N LEU A 6 -1.68 -1.32 -1.82
CA LEU A 6 -0.53 -0.50 -1.40
C LEU A 6 -0.66 -0.02 0.04
N ARG A 7 -1.87 0.37 0.48
CA ARG A 7 -2.16 0.68 1.89
C ARG A 7 -1.84 -0.49 2.80
N PHE A 8 -2.34 -1.68 2.48
CA PHE A 8 -2.07 -2.88 3.28
C PHE A 8 -0.59 -3.28 3.25
N ILE A 9 0.11 -3.10 2.12
CA ILE A 9 1.57 -3.28 2.05
C ILE A 9 2.27 -2.33 3.03
N GLY A 10 1.86 -1.07 3.07
CA GLY A 10 2.37 -0.09 4.02
C GLY A 10 2.09 -0.43 5.49
N MET A 11 0.98 -1.11 5.77
CA MET A 11 0.65 -1.66 7.09
C MET A 11 1.46 -2.93 7.46
N GLY A 12 2.26 -3.46 6.52
CA GLY A 12 3.06 -4.67 6.74
C GLY A 12 2.31 -5.99 6.49
N GLU A 13 1.10 -5.93 5.92
CA GLU A 13 0.30 -7.12 5.64
C GLU A 13 0.98 -8.06 4.65
N THR A 14 0.60 -9.33 4.63
CA THR A 14 1.07 -10.33 3.65
C THR A 14 0.13 -10.39 2.43
N ASN A 15 0.57 -10.94 1.30
CA ASN A 15 -0.33 -11.13 0.15
C ASN A 15 -1.55 -12.00 0.47
N LYS A 16 -1.39 -12.98 1.38
CA LYS A 16 -2.48 -13.83 1.85
C LYS A 16 -3.50 -13.03 2.66
N ALA A 17 -3.05 -12.17 3.57
CA ALA A 17 -3.93 -11.31 4.35
C ALA A 17 -4.65 -10.29 3.46
N ILE A 18 -3.92 -9.64 2.55
CA ILE A 18 -4.49 -8.72 1.54
C ILE A 18 -5.56 -9.42 0.70
N ALA A 19 -5.26 -10.63 0.22
CA ALA A 19 -6.20 -11.42 -0.56
C ALA A 19 -7.48 -11.72 0.22
N SER A 20 -7.34 -12.12 1.48
CA SER A 20 -8.47 -12.37 2.39
C SER A 20 -9.33 -11.13 2.62
N VAL A 21 -8.70 -9.97 2.90
CA VAL A 21 -9.42 -8.72 3.18
C VAL A 21 -10.11 -8.18 1.92
N LEU A 22 -9.49 -8.32 0.75
CA LEU A 22 -10.03 -7.78 -0.51
C LEU A 22 -10.97 -8.76 -1.24
N GLY A 23 -11.12 -10.00 -0.75
CA GLY A 23 -11.95 -11.02 -1.39
C GLY A 23 -11.40 -11.49 -2.75
N ILE A 24 -10.08 -11.55 -2.90
CA ILE A 24 -9.39 -11.96 -4.13
C ILE A 24 -8.46 -13.14 -3.88
N SER A 25 -7.95 -13.76 -4.95
CA SER A 25 -6.93 -14.81 -4.79
C SER A 25 -5.57 -14.21 -4.40
N GLU A 26 -4.73 -14.98 -3.70
CA GLU A 26 -3.37 -14.57 -3.38
C GLU A 26 -2.52 -14.35 -4.63
N ARG A 27 -2.79 -15.07 -5.72
CA ARG A 27 -2.18 -14.83 -7.04
C ARG A 27 -2.55 -13.45 -7.58
N THR A 28 -3.80 -13.05 -7.47
CA THR A 28 -4.28 -11.72 -7.88
C THR A 28 -3.63 -10.63 -7.03
N ALA A 29 -3.52 -10.82 -5.71
CA ALA A 29 -2.81 -9.90 -4.84
C ALA A 29 -1.33 -9.74 -5.26
N ARG A 30 -0.63 -10.84 -5.57
CA ARG A 30 0.74 -10.80 -6.12
C ARG A 30 0.82 -9.99 -7.42
N SER A 31 -0.11 -10.19 -8.36
CA SER A 31 -0.16 -9.40 -9.59
C SER A 31 -0.34 -7.91 -9.32
N HIS A 32 -1.22 -7.53 -8.39
CA HIS A 32 -1.36 -6.13 -8.00
C HIS A 32 -0.07 -5.56 -7.41
N VAL A 33 0.63 -6.31 -6.54
CA VAL A 33 1.94 -5.88 -6.02
C VAL A 33 2.92 -5.64 -7.15
N SER A 34 3.05 -6.57 -8.11
CA SER A 34 3.95 -6.41 -9.26
C SER A 34 3.61 -5.19 -10.11
N SER A 35 2.32 -4.96 -10.38
CA SER A 35 1.86 -3.78 -11.12
C SER A 35 2.16 -2.47 -10.39
N ILE A 36 1.96 -2.43 -9.06
CA ILE A 36 2.29 -1.27 -8.23
C ILE A 36 3.79 -0.98 -8.28
N LEU A 37 4.64 -2.00 -8.11
CA LEU A 37 6.09 -1.84 -8.18
C LEU A 37 6.54 -1.28 -9.53
N ALA A 38 6.00 -1.83 -10.63
CA ALA A 38 6.31 -1.34 -11.97
C ALA A 38 5.87 0.12 -12.17
N LYS A 39 4.66 0.47 -11.75
CA LYS A 39 4.10 1.84 -11.88
C LYS A 39 4.87 2.88 -11.06
N LEU A 40 5.35 2.50 -9.88
CA LEU A 40 6.09 3.39 -8.98
C LEU A 40 7.61 3.33 -9.20
N GLY A 41 8.10 2.50 -10.13
CA GLY A 41 9.54 2.32 -10.35
C GLY A 41 10.27 1.67 -9.17
N LEU A 42 9.55 0.93 -8.33
CA LEU A 42 10.09 0.28 -7.14
C LEU A 42 10.49 -1.16 -7.43
N ARG A 43 11.48 -1.66 -6.69
CA ARG A 43 12.07 -2.99 -6.89
C ARG A 43 11.64 -4.02 -5.86
N SER A 44 11.03 -3.59 -4.75
CA SER A 44 10.64 -4.52 -3.68
C SER A 44 9.41 -4.08 -2.90
N ARG A 45 8.75 -5.05 -2.25
CA ARG A 45 7.66 -4.82 -1.30
C ARG A 45 8.07 -3.84 -0.20
N THR A 46 9.28 -3.99 0.33
CA THR A 46 9.79 -3.10 1.39
C THR A 46 9.86 -1.65 0.91
N GLN A 47 10.32 -1.42 -0.32
CA GLN A 47 10.30 -0.08 -0.90
C GLN A 47 8.88 0.46 -1.07
N ALA A 48 7.93 -0.39 -1.50
CA ALA A 48 6.52 0.00 -1.60
C ALA A 48 5.89 0.32 -0.24
N ALA A 49 6.25 -0.42 0.82
CA ALA A 49 5.77 -0.17 2.16
C ALA A 49 6.28 1.18 2.70
N LEU A 50 7.58 1.45 2.55
CA LEU A 50 8.18 2.73 2.93
C LEU A 50 7.59 3.90 2.13
N TRP A 51 7.37 3.68 0.82
CA TRP A 51 6.70 4.66 -0.02
C TRP A 51 5.29 4.95 0.51
N ALA A 52 4.47 3.93 0.78
CA ALA A 52 3.12 4.11 1.29
C ALA A 52 3.08 4.88 2.63
N VAL A 53 4.02 4.62 3.54
CA VAL A 53 4.16 5.37 4.79
C VAL A 53 4.51 6.83 4.52
N ARG A 54 5.51 7.08 3.65
CA ARG A 54 5.95 8.44 3.32
C ARG A 54 4.85 9.27 2.67
N GLU A 55 4.03 8.66 1.82
CA GLU A 55 2.89 9.32 1.17
C GLU A 55 1.65 9.42 2.08
N GLY A 56 1.76 9.06 3.37
CA GLY A 56 0.66 9.16 4.33
C GLY A 56 -0.50 8.20 4.06
N LEU A 57 -0.27 7.12 3.29
CA LEU A 57 -1.31 6.13 3.00
C LEU A 57 -1.60 5.24 4.21
N VAL A 58 -0.70 5.21 5.19
CA VAL A 58 -0.77 4.43 6.43
C VAL A 58 -0.87 5.40 7.60
N GLY A 59 -2.05 5.49 8.20
CA GLY A 59 -2.34 6.39 9.32
C GLY A 59 -3.73 6.16 9.89
N PRO A 60 -4.00 6.60 11.13
CA PRO A 60 -5.29 6.40 11.80
C PRO A 60 -6.35 7.30 11.16
N GLY A 61 -7.11 6.73 10.22
CA GLY A 61 -8.33 7.33 9.68
C GLY A 61 -8.09 8.37 8.59
N GLY A 62 -8.82 8.23 7.48
CA GLY A 62 -9.02 9.36 6.58
C GLY A 62 -9.74 10.47 7.35
N SER A 63 -9.00 11.50 7.75
CA SER A 63 -9.53 12.80 8.10
C SER A 63 -8.66 13.86 7.40
N PRO A 64 -9.26 14.76 6.60
CA PRO A 64 -8.56 15.89 6.03
C PRO A 64 -8.37 16.94 7.13
N THR A 65 -7.35 16.76 7.97
CA THR A 65 -6.70 17.85 8.68
C THR A 65 -5.33 17.95 8.02
N GLY A 66 -5.08 18.90 7.11
CA GLY A 66 -5.39 20.31 7.26
C GLY A 66 -4.55 20.79 8.43
N ASP A 67 -3.36 21.31 8.11
CA ASP A 67 -2.34 21.83 9.05
C ASP A 67 -1.31 20.80 9.55
N ASP A 68 -0.19 20.71 8.83
CA ASP A 68 1.13 20.48 9.44
C ASP A 68 2.21 20.99 8.48
N ALA A 69 2.51 22.27 8.69
CA ALA A 69 3.73 23.00 8.41
C ALA A 69 4.87 22.23 7.71
N ARG A 70 5.18 22.67 6.47
CA ARG A 70 6.58 22.69 6.02
C ARG A 70 7.28 23.89 6.66
N PRO A 71 8.55 23.77 7.08
CA PRO A 71 9.39 24.94 7.28
C PRO A 71 9.64 25.69 5.95
#